data_AF-C3XUR1-F1
#
_entry.id   AF-C3XUR1-F1
#
_cell.length_a   1.000
_cell.length_b   1.000
_cell.length_c   1.000
_cell.angle_alpha   90.00
_cell.angle_beta   90.00
_cell.angle_gamma   90.00
#
_symmetry.space_group_name_H-M   'P 1'
#
loop_
_entity.id
_entity.type
_entity.pdbx_description
1 polymer ?
#
loop_
_entity_poly.entity_id
_entity_poly.type
_entity_poly.pdbx_seq_one_letter_code
_entity_poly.pdbx_strand_id
1 'polypeptide(L)' 'FHEHVFLEDLLEGFPEKGPIRHFMELVVTGLSKNPYLTLQQKREHVDWFRNYFQETEPILRASGSLTA' A
#
# COMPACT_ATOMS: atom_id res chain seq x y z
N PHE A 1 -11.82 -8.94 -14.47
CA PHE A 1 -11.47 -7.54 -14.77
C PHE A 1 -11.55 -6.67 -13.52
N HIS A 2 -12.65 -6.70 -12.74
CA HIS A 2 -12.79 -5.94 -11.49
C HIS A 2 -11.60 -6.11 -10.55
N GLU A 3 -11.16 -7.35 -10.29
CA GLU A 3 -10.08 -7.61 -9.34
C GLU A 3 -8.70 -7.05 -9.77
N HIS A 4 -8.50 -6.74 -11.04
CA HIS A 4 -7.22 -6.16 -11.51
C HIS A 4 -7.27 -4.63 -11.59
N VAL A 5 -8.45 -4.02 -11.45
CA VAL A 5 -8.69 -2.58 -11.63
C VAL A 5 -9.04 -1.92 -10.29
N PHE A 6 -9.90 -2.57 -9.49
CA PHE A 6 -10.28 -2.15 -8.14
C PHE A 6 -9.45 -2.95 -7.15
N LEU A 7 -8.43 -2.29 -6.60
CA LEU A 7 -7.48 -2.85 -5.64
C LEU A 7 -7.53 -2.09 -4.32
N GLU A 8 -8.58 -1.28 -4.10
CA GLU A 8 -8.74 -0.45 -2.90
C GLU A 8 -8.85 -1.29 -1.63
N ASP A 9 -9.40 -2.52 -1.73
CA ASP A 9 -9.47 -3.48 -0.63
C ASP A 9 -8.07 -3.84 -0.08
N LEU A 10 -7.02 -3.75 -0.91
CA LEU A 10 -5.64 -4.02 -0.47
C LEU A 10 -5.10 -2.93 0.47
N LEU A 11 -5.74 -1.75 0.48
CA LEU A 11 -5.38 -0.65 1.38
C LEU A 11 -5.95 -0.83 2.79
N GLU A 12 -6.77 -1.85 3.04
CA GLU A 12 -7.27 -2.14 4.39
C GLU A 12 -6.09 -2.40 5.35
N GLY A 13 -6.09 -1.75 6.51
CA GLY A 13 -5.03 -1.83 7.50
C GLY A 13 -3.80 -0.95 7.23
N PHE A 14 -3.80 -0.12 6.18
CA PHE A 14 -2.97 1.09 6.14
C PHE A 14 -3.72 2.26 6.80
N PRO A 15 -3.02 3.32 7.27
CA PRO A 15 -3.67 4.52 7.78
C PRO A 15 -4.68 5.08 6.75
N GLU A 16 -5.82 5.58 7.21
CA GLU A 16 -6.85 6.15 6.31
C GLU A 16 -6.47 7.53 5.75
N LYS A 17 -5.51 8.21 6.39
CA LYS A 17 -5.04 9.54 6.04
C LYS A 17 -3.54 9.66 6.26
N GLY A 18 -2.94 10.67 5.63
CA GLY A 18 -1.51 10.99 5.78
C GLY A 18 -0.64 10.47 4.63
N PRO A 19 0.68 10.66 4.74
CA PRO A 19 1.60 10.42 3.64
C PRO A 19 1.72 8.94 3.25
N ILE A 20 1.61 8.03 4.23
CA ILE A 20 1.61 6.58 3.97
C ILE A 20 0.40 6.17 3.12
N ARG A 21 -0.79 6.72 3.44
CA ARG A 21 -1.99 6.47 2.65
C ARG A 21 -1.82 6.94 1.21
N HIS A 22 -1.38 8.18 1.04
CA HIS A 22 -1.22 8.78 -0.28
C HIS A 22 -0.18 8.02 -1.12
N PHE A 23 0.92 7.58 -0.50
CA PHE A 23 1.90 6.72 -1.15
C PHE A 23 1.29 5.39 -1.62
N MET A 24 0.55 4.71 -0.75
CA MET A 24 -0.07 3.43 -1.09
C MET A 24 -1.16 3.55 -2.17
N GLU A 25 -1.90 4.66 -2.22
CA GLU A 25 -2.84 4.96 -3.30
C GLU A 25 -2.13 5.04 -4.66
N LEU A 26 -0.93 5.64 -4.71
CA LEU A 26 -0.11 5.69 -5.91
C LEU A 26 0.40 4.30 -6.31
N VAL A 27 0.88 3.51 -5.33
CA VAL A 27 1.33 2.13 -5.55
C VAL A 27 0.19 1.30 -6.15
N VAL A 28 -0.99 1.32 -5.53
CA VAL A 28 -2.17 0.58 -6.00
C VAL A 28 -2.62 1.05 -7.38
N THR A 29 -2.60 2.34 -7.65
CA THR A 29 -2.89 2.90 -8.99
C THR A 29 -1.87 2.44 -10.04
N GLY A 30 -0.60 2.28 -9.68
CA GLY A 30 0.43 1.73 -10.57
C GLY A 30 0.19 0.24 -10.85
N LEU A 31 -0.14 -0.53 -9.82
CA LEU A 31 -0.45 -1.96 -9.94
C LEU A 31 -1.72 -2.20 -10.78
N SER A 32 -2.76 -1.38 -10.65
CA SER A 32 -4.00 -1.55 -11.42
C SER A 32 -3.77 -1.37 -12.93
N LYS A 33 -2.83 -0.50 -13.31
CA LYS A 33 -2.45 -0.25 -14.71
C LYS A 33 -1.45 -1.25 -15.27
N ASN A 34 -0.92 -2.17 -14.44
CA ASN A 34 0.10 -3.13 -14.86
C ASN A 34 -0.53 -4.42 -15.42
N PRO A 35 -0.41 -4.72 -16.74
CA PRO A 35 -0.93 -5.94 -17.35
C PRO A 35 0.03 -7.14 -17.22
N TYR A 36 1.26 -6.94 -16.75
CA TYR A 36 2.30 -7.96 -16.68
C TYR A 36 2.34 -8.69 -15.33
N LEU A 37 1.60 -8.21 -14.33
CA LEU A 37 1.54 -8.81 -13.00
C LEU A 37 0.22 -9.54 -12.79
N THR A 38 0.29 -10.72 -12.20
CA THR A 38 -0.88 -11.46 -11.74
C THR A 38 -1.49 -10.77 -10.52
N LEU A 39 -2.75 -11.08 -10.22
CA LEU A 39 -3.42 -10.63 -9.00
C LEU A 39 -2.60 -10.96 -7.75
N GLN A 40 -2.07 -12.18 -7.67
CA GLN A 40 -1.29 -12.64 -6.53
C GLN A 40 -0.03 -11.79 -6.33
N GLN A 41 0.72 -11.52 -7.39
CA GLN A 41 1.91 -10.67 -7.32
C GLN A 41 1.57 -9.25 -6.85
N LYS A 42 0.42 -8.71 -7.26
CA LYS A 42 -0.05 -7.39 -6.79
C LYS A 42 -0.35 -7.41 -5.29
N ARG A 43 -0.97 -8.48 -4.77
CA ARG A 43 -1.22 -8.66 -3.33
C ARG A 43 0.08 -8.78 -2.54
N GLU A 44 0.99 -9.65 -2.99
CA GLU A 44 2.30 -9.84 -2.38
C GLU A 44 3.10 -8.53 -2.31
N HIS A 45 2.98 -7.68 -3.35
CA HIS A 45 3.63 -6.37 -3.36
C HIS A 45 3.08 -5.42 -2.28
N VAL A 46 1.77 -5.41 -2.07
CA VAL A 46 1.14 -4.58 -1.03
C VAL A 46 1.45 -5.13 0.36
N ASP A 47 1.44 -6.44 0.55
CA ASP A 47 1.77 -7.08 1.83
C ASP A 47 3.23 -6.83 2.24
N TRP A 48 4.15 -6.76 1.28
CA TRP A 48 5.52 -6.36 1.54
C TRP A 48 5.60 -4.95 2.17
N PHE A 49 4.85 -3.98 1.64
CA PHE A 49 4.81 -2.63 2.21
C PHE A 49 4.23 -2.60 3.62
N ARG A 50 3.24 -3.46 3.91
CA ARG A 50 2.67 -3.57 5.25
C ARG A 50 3.73 -3.99 6.26
N ASN A 51 4.49 -5.03 5.95
CA ASN A 51 5.56 -5.51 6.82
C ASN A 51 6.68 -4.46 6.95
N TYR A 52 7.06 -3.83 5.83
CA TYR A 52 8.08 -2.79 5.82
C TYR A 52 7.71 -1.59 6.73
N PHE A 53 6.47 -1.11 6.69
CA PHE A 53 6.05 -0.01 7.56
C PHE A 53 5.91 -0.40 9.03
N GLN A 54 5.62 -1.67 9.33
CA GLN A 54 5.66 -2.18 10.70
C GLN A 54 7.10 -2.21 11.24
N GLU A 55 8.05 -2.72 10.45
CA GLU A 55 9.47 -2.76 10.85
C GLU A 55 10.08 -1.36 10.99
N THR A 56 9.64 -0.42 10.15
CA THR A 56 10.14 0.96 10.15
C THR A 56 9.28 1.92 10.97
N GLU A 57 8.31 1.42 11.73
CA GLU A 57 7.41 2.23 12.57
C GLU A 57 8.14 3.28 13.44
N PRO A 58 9.26 2.96 14.13
CA PRO A 58 9.96 3.95 14.95
C PRO A 58 10.46 5.15 14.14
N ILE A 59 10.91 4.90 12.91
CA ILE A 59 11.42 5.93 11.99
C ILE A 59 10.26 6.78 11.46
N LEU A 60 9.14 6.14 11.09
CA LEU A 60 7.95 6.82 10.58
C LEU A 60 7.29 7.71 11.63
N ARG A 61 7.33 7.30 12.90
CA ARG A 61 6.89 8.14 14.02
C ARG A 61 7.84 9.31 14.23
N ALA A 62 9.15 9.08 14.20
CA ALA A 62 10.15 10.12 14.34
C ALA A 62 10.09 11.18 13.22
N SER A 63 9.71 10.78 12.00
CA SER A 63 9.55 11.68 10.86
C SER A 63 8.20 12.42 10.82
N GLY A 64 7.27 12.10 11.73
CA GLY A 64 5.89 12.62 11.70
C GLY A 64 5.01 12.06 10.59
N SER A 65 5.47 11.02 9.89
CA SER A 65 4.75 10.38 8.77
C SER A 65 3.65 9.43 9.25
N LEU A 66 3.78 8.92 10.47
CA LEU A 66 2.77 8.12 11.17
C LEU A 66 2.29 8.91 12.38
N THR A 67 1.15 9.59 12.24
CA THR A 67 0.46 10.24 13.36
C THR A 67 -0.44 9.21 14.03
N ALA A 68 -0.36 9.14 15.37
CA ALA A 68 -1.18 8.24 16.19
C ALA A 68 -2.65 8.65 16.17
#